data_AF-A0A2U0T424-F1
#
_entry.id   AF-A0A2U0T424-F1
#
_cell.length_a   1.000
_cell.length_b   1.000
_cell.length_c   1.000
_cell.angle_alpha   90.00
_cell.angle_beta   90.00
_cell.angle_gamma   90.00
#
_symmetry.space_group_name_H-M   'P 1'
#
loop_
_entity.id
_entity.type
_entity.pdbx_description
1 polymer ?
#
loop_
_entity_poly.entity_id
_entity_poly.type
_entity_poly.pdbx_seq_one_letter_code
_entity_poly.pdbx_strand_id
1 'polypeptide(L)'
;MTKTSLICGSLATDTIMQFPGRFGESLLADQLHKVNVSFLVPTMRTEFGGCSGNIAYSLKMLGGDPRIVGVMGQDSAAYLERLQKLGISTANILIKADSYNAQCFVTADADNNQINAFHPGAMSFAHENPIANAGPAKVAIISPDGDQGMLKHAADLAELGIPFMFDPGQQLPRFNGEQLIDFINKATYVSANDYEMEMLMERTGLTLPDIASRLDALIEALSVEQGELQTLKEHTFSYVSLLRNQSRSVQAWPSIELILNDANDKPLLRRVIAPRDYLPATIDVSQGFAPRSEQTIKLYFALDQLTASGYHIAIFYP
;
A
#
# COMPACT_ATOMS: atom_id res chain seq x y z
N MET A 1 -26.21 -8.77 5.49
CA MET A 1 -25.21 -7.76 5.88
C MET A 1 -24.56 -7.22 4.61
N THR A 2 -24.44 -5.91 4.47
CA THR A 2 -23.79 -5.27 3.33
C THR A 2 -22.30 -5.66 3.31
N LYS A 3 -21.77 -6.03 2.13
CA LYS A 3 -20.34 -6.28 1.89
C LYS A 3 -19.58 -5.00 1.50
N THR A 4 -20.22 -3.84 1.65
CA THR A 4 -19.74 -2.58 1.10
C THR A 4 -18.63 -1.98 1.94
N SER A 5 -17.58 -1.53 1.27
CA SER A 5 -16.46 -0.79 1.87
C SER A 5 -16.35 0.59 1.24
N LEU A 6 -16.22 1.64 2.07
CA LEU A 6 -15.93 2.99 1.56
C LEU A 6 -14.44 3.14 1.35
N ILE A 7 -14.05 3.64 0.18
CA ILE A 7 -12.65 3.83 -0.20
C ILE A 7 -12.43 5.32 -0.38
N CYS A 8 -11.89 5.98 0.65
CA CYS A 8 -11.56 7.40 0.63
C CYS A 8 -10.10 7.56 0.22
N GLY A 9 -9.82 8.45 -0.72
CA GLY A 9 -8.48 8.61 -1.27
C GLY A 9 -8.44 9.21 -2.66
N SER A 10 -7.24 9.52 -3.09
CA SER A 10 -6.95 10.10 -4.40
C SER A 10 -7.45 9.24 -5.58
N LEU A 11 -7.97 9.92 -6.59
CA LEU A 11 -8.17 9.42 -7.95
C LEU A 11 -7.23 10.21 -8.85
N ALA A 12 -6.25 9.53 -9.44
CA ALA A 12 -5.18 10.18 -10.18
C ALA A 12 -4.94 9.53 -11.54
N THR A 13 -4.36 10.30 -12.43
CA THR A 13 -3.91 9.82 -13.73
C THR A 13 -2.38 9.88 -13.75
N ASP A 14 -1.74 8.73 -13.99
CA ASP A 14 -0.29 8.63 -13.98
C ASP A 14 0.22 8.68 -15.42
N THR A 15 0.97 9.72 -15.76
CA THR A 15 1.66 9.84 -17.03
C THR A 15 3.08 9.33 -16.87
N ILE A 16 3.32 8.13 -17.39
CA ILE A 16 4.61 7.45 -17.30
C ILE A 16 5.35 7.65 -18.62
N MET A 17 6.54 8.23 -18.52
CA MET A 17 7.44 8.54 -19.62
C MET A 17 8.74 7.77 -19.44
N GLN A 18 9.23 7.14 -20.52
CA GLN A 18 10.51 6.43 -20.50
C GLN A 18 11.56 7.24 -21.25
N PHE A 19 12.60 7.66 -20.54
CA PHE A 19 13.84 8.17 -21.11
C PHE A 19 14.78 6.99 -21.37
N PRO A 20 15.25 6.77 -22.61
CA PRO A 20 16.13 5.63 -22.93
C PRO A 20 17.59 5.85 -22.50
N GLY A 21 17.97 7.08 -22.15
CA GLY A 21 19.29 7.39 -21.61
C GLY A 21 19.33 7.25 -20.08
N ARG A 22 20.40 7.77 -19.46
CA ARG A 22 20.59 7.80 -18.00
C ARG A 22 20.61 9.23 -17.49
N PHE A 23 19.93 9.51 -16.38
CA PHE A 23 19.89 10.87 -15.85
C PHE A 23 21.27 11.39 -15.47
N GLY A 24 22.14 10.53 -14.92
CA GLY A 24 23.51 10.89 -14.52
C GLY A 24 24.40 11.38 -15.67
N GLU A 25 24.08 11.06 -16.93
CA GLU A 25 24.82 11.54 -18.10
C GLU A 25 24.38 12.96 -18.52
N SER A 26 23.18 13.37 -18.12
CA SER A 26 22.58 14.67 -18.46
C SER A 26 22.59 15.67 -17.30
N LEU A 27 22.63 15.18 -16.06
CA LEU A 27 22.68 15.97 -14.83
C LEU A 27 24.13 16.16 -14.39
N LEU A 28 24.68 17.34 -14.65
CA LEU A 28 26.02 17.72 -14.17
C LEU A 28 25.97 18.08 -12.68
N ALA A 29 26.64 17.29 -11.84
CA ALA A 29 26.59 17.40 -10.39
C ALA A 29 27.04 18.78 -9.86
N ASP A 30 28.01 19.43 -10.52
CA ASP A 30 28.51 20.77 -10.18
C ASP A 30 27.54 21.91 -10.56
N GLN A 31 26.57 21.64 -11.44
CA GLN A 31 25.61 22.62 -11.95
C GLN A 31 24.18 22.42 -11.42
N LEU A 32 23.99 21.63 -10.35
CA LEU A 32 22.66 21.40 -9.75
C LEU A 32 21.95 22.69 -9.26
N HIS A 33 22.69 23.77 -9.06
CA HIS A 33 22.13 25.09 -8.74
C HIS A 33 21.51 25.82 -9.96
N LYS A 34 21.67 25.27 -11.17
CA LYS A 34 21.14 25.77 -12.46
C LYS A 34 20.68 24.60 -13.35
N VAL A 35 19.86 23.70 -12.82
CA VAL A 35 19.34 22.56 -13.61
C VAL A 35 18.49 23.09 -14.78
N ASN A 36 18.98 22.86 -16.00
CA ASN A 36 18.25 23.09 -17.25
C ASN A 36 18.50 21.90 -18.18
N VAL A 37 17.59 20.93 -18.15
CA VAL A 37 17.68 19.68 -18.91
C VAL A 37 16.37 19.41 -19.64
N SER A 38 16.48 18.77 -20.80
CA SER A 38 15.34 18.33 -21.60
C SER A 38 15.57 16.88 -22.01
N PHE A 39 14.67 15.99 -21.58
CA PHE A 39 14.75 14.57 -21.86
C PHE A 39 13.81 14.23 -23.02
N LEU A 40 14.35 13.62 -24.09
CA LEU A 40 13.53 13.07 -25.17
C LEU A 40 12.92 11.74 -24.71
N VAL A 41 11.60 11.74 -24.49
CA VAL A 41 10.84 10.59 -23.99
C VAL A 41 9.90 10.05 -25.09
N PRO A 42 10.35 9.10 -25.93
CA PRO A 42 9.56 8.63 -27.07
C PRO A 42 8.35 7.79 -26.65
N THR A 43 8.41 7.14 -25.49
CA THR A 43 7.31 6.34 -24.95
C THR A 43 6.60 7.12 -23.85
N MET A 44 5.31 7.33 -24.04
CA MET A 44 4.41 7.92 -23.06
C MET A 44 3.15 7.06 -22.96
N ARG A 45 2.75 6.74 -21.74
CA ARG A 45 1.47 6.08 -21.47
C ARG A 45 0.77 6.73 -20.30
N THR A 46 -0.54 6.63 -20.33
CA THR A 46 -1.42 7.09 -19.26
C THR A 46 -2.00 5.88 -18.57
N GLU A 47 -1.80 5.79 -17.26
CA GLU A 47 -2.36 4.77 -16.41
C GLU A 47 -3.40 5.39 -15.46
N PHE A 48 -4.42 4.61 -15.10
CA PHE A 48 -5.42 5.01 -14.13
C PHE A 48 -4.95 4.60 -12.74
N GLY A 49 -4.77 5.58 -11.85
CA GLY A 49 -4.17 5.39 -10.53
C GLY A 49 -4.82 6.22 -9.43
N GLY A 50 -4.03 6.60 -8.43
CA GLY A 50 -4.55 7.12 -7.17
C GLY A 50 -5.01 6.01 -6.23
N CYS A 51 -4.83 6.27 -4.93
CA CYS A 51 -4.98 5.25 -3.89
C CYS A 51 -6.37 4.64 -3.88
N SER A 52 -7.43 5.46 -3.93
CA SER A 52 -8.80 4.93 -3.87
C SER A 52 -9.18 4.14 -5.12
N GLY A 53 -8.70 4.56 -6.30
CA GLY A 53 -8.86 3.83 -7.55
C GLY A 53 -8.22 2.45 -7.51
N ASN A 54 -6.98 2.38 -7.01
CA ASN A 54 -6.21 1.13 -6.90
C ASN A 54 -6.82 0.17 -5.87
N ILE A 55 -7.19 0.67 -4.69
CA ILE A 55 -7.79 -0.14 -3.63
C ILE A 55 -9.18 -0.66 -4.07
N ALA A 56 -10.01 0.20 -4.67
CA ALA A 56 -11.31 -0.20 -5.18
C ALA A 56 -11.20 -1.25 -6.28
N TYR A 57 -10.24 -1.09 -7.21
CA TYR A 57 -9.97 -2.08 -8.24
C TYR A 57 -9.63 -3.45 -7.62
N SER A 58 -8.66 -3.50 -6.71
CA SER A 58 -8.23 -4.75 -6.06
C SER A 58 -9.38 -5.40 -5.27
N LEU A 59 -10.11 -4.61 -4.47
CA LEU A 59 -11.26 -5.12 -3.72
C LEU A 59 -12.36 -5.67 -4.64
N LYS A 60 -12.60 -5.02 -5.79
CA LYS A 60 -13.58 -5.51 -6.77
C LYS A 60 -13.15 -6.85 -7.37
N MET A 61 -11.86 -7.02 -7.70
CA MET A 61 -11.33 -8.27 -8.26
C MET A 61 -11.44 -9.44 -7.27
N LEU A 62 -11.37 -9.15 -5.96
CA LEU A 62 -11.59 -10.12 -4.89
C LEU A 62 -13.09 -10.41 -4.61
N GLY A 63 -14.01 -9.82 -5.38
CA GLY A 63 -15.46 -10.01 -5.21
C GLY A 63 -16.10 -9.15 -4.12
N GLY A 64 -15.40 -8.11 -3.65
CA GLY A 64 -15.93 -7.10 -2.74
C GLY A 64 -16.82 -6.06 -3.43
N ASP A 65 -17.39 -5.16 -2.62
CA ASP A 65 -18.26 -4.07 -3.08
C ASP A 65 -17.66 -2.71 -2.70
N PRO A 66 -16.68 -2.20 -3.48
CA PRO A 66 -16.05 -0.91 -3.22
C PRO A 66 -16.96 0.25 -3.62
N ARG A 67 -17.03 1.27 -2.76
CA ARG A 67 -17.64 2.57 -3.06
C ARG A 67 -16.59 3.66 -2.83
N ILE A 68 -16.16 4.28 -3.91
CA ILE A 68 -15.13 5.32 -3.85
C ILE A 68 -15.76 6.62 -3.34
N VAL A 69 -15.13 7.23 -2.35
CA VAL A 69 -15.40 8.61 -1.90
C VAL A 69 -14.17 9.42 -2.25
N GLY A 70 -14.18 10.03 -3.44
CA GLY A 70 -13.05 10.78 -3.97
C GLY A 70 -13.51 11.93 -4.85
N VAL A 71 -12.58 12.72 -5.35
CA VAL A 71 -12.87 13.89 -6.18
C VAL A 71 -12.04 13.82 -7.45
N MET A 72 -12.71 14.06 -8.58
CA MET A 72 -12.09 14.16 -9.89
C MET A 72 -12.37 15.53 -10.52
N GLY A 73 -11.58 15.87 -11.52
CA GLY A 73 -11.67 17.10 -12.29
C GLY A 73 -12.48 16.97 -13.58
N GLN A 74 -12.37 17.99 -14.42
CA GLN A 74 -13.02 18.09 -15.73
C GLN A 74 -12.61 17.00 -16.72
N ASP A 75 -11.41 16.43 -16.57
CA ASP A 75 -10.84 15.37 -17.41
C ASP A 75 -11.16 13.94 -16.89
N SER A 76 -12.25 13.78 -16.14
CA SER A 76 -12.63 12.53 -15.47
C SER A 76 -13.25 11.45 -16.36
N ALA A 77 -13.76 11.82 -17.54
CA ALA A 77 -14.64 10.98 -18.34
C ALA A 77 -14.10 9.55 -18.61
N ALA A 78 -12.84 9.44 -19.06
CA ALA A 78 -12.22 8.15 -19.39
C ALA A 78 -12.05 7.24 -18.16
N TYR A 79 -11.75 7.82 -17.00
CA TYR A 79 -11.61 7.04 -15.77
C TYR A 79 -12.98 6.57 -15.28
N LEU A 80 -13.99 7.44 -15.29
CA LEU A 80 -15.36 7.06 -14.89
C LEU A 80 -15.90 5.92 -15.77
N GLU A 81 -15.67 5.99 -17.09
CA GLU A 81 -16.04 4.91 -18.01
C GLU A 81 -15.35 3.59 -17.66
N ARG A 82 -14.06 3.62 -17.32
CA ARG A 82 -13.33 2.43 -16.87
C ARG A 82 -13.92 1.84 -15.59
N LEU A 83 -14.18 2.67 -14.58
CA LEU A 83 -14.76 2.20 -13.31
C LEU A 83 -16.13 1.53 -13.54
N GLN A 84 -16.96 2.12 -14.40
CA GLN A 84 -18.26 1.56 -14.76
C GLN A 84 -18.12 0.20 -15.48
N LYS A 85 -17.18 0.06 -16.42
CA LYS A 85 -16.89 -1.22 -17.10
C LYS A 85 -16.43 -2.32 -16.11
N LEU A 86 -15.74 -1.93 -15.04
CA LEU A 86 -15.32 -2.83 -13.96
C LEU A 86 -16.44 -3.11 -12.94
N GLY A 87 -17.63 -2.50 -13.10
CA GLY A 87 -18.73 -2.62 -12.16
C GLY A 87 -18.47 -1.94 -10.82
N ILE A 88 -17.60 -0.92 -10.80
CA ILE A 88 -17.33 -0.08 -9.62
C ILE A 88 -18.23 1.15 -9.71
N SER A 89 -18.98 1.42 -8.64
CA SER A 89 -19.89 2.57 -8.62
C SER A 89 -19.13 3.89 -8.64
N THR A 90 -19.56 4.81 -9.50
CA THR A 90 -19.03 6.18 -9.58
C THR A 90 -19.94 7.20 -8.90
N ALA A 91 -21.04 6.77 -8.27
CA ALA A 91 -22.08 7.66 -7.74
C ALA A 91 -21.60 8.60 -6.64
N ASN A 92 -20.49 8.25 -5.97
CA ASN A 92 -19.93 9.01 -4.85
C ASN A 92 -18.60 9.69 -5.19
N ILE A 93 -18.29 9.81 -6.47
CA ILE A 93 -17.16 10.60 -6.96
C ILE A 93 -17.66 12.01 -7.26
N LEU A 94 -17.16 13.00 -6.53
CA LEU A 94 -17.46 14.40 -6.77
C LEU A 94 -16.65 14.90 -7.97
N ILE A 95 -17.29 15.66 -8.87
CA ILE A 95 -16.61 16.25 -10.03
C ILE A 95 -16.46 17.76 -9.82
N LYS A 96 -15.22 18.26 -9.84
CA LYS A 96 -14.90 19.69 -9.80
C LYS A 96 -14.61 20.18 -11.22
N ALA A 97 -15.60 20.86 -11.80
CA ALA A 97 -15.54 21.33 -13.19
C ALA A 97 -14.38 22.30 -13.47
N ASP A 98 -13.97 23.08 -12.47
CA ASP A 98 -12.92 24.10 -12.61
C ASP A 98 -11.52 23.59 -12.20
N SER A 99 -11.32 22.27 -12.18
CA SER A 99 -10.06 21.64 -11.78
C SER A 99 -9.74 20.45 -12.67
N TYR A 100 -8.45 20.19 -12.88
CA TYR A 100 -8.00 18.93 -13.46
C TYR A 100 -7.95 17.82 -12.41
N ASN A 101 -7.94 16.56 -12.84
CA ASN A 101 -7.64 15.42 -11.99
C ASN A 101 -6.28 15.59 -11.30
N ALA A 102 -6.09 14.87 -10.19
CA ALA A 102 -4.74 14.65 -9.69
C ALA A 102 -3.91 13.94 -10.77
N GLN A 103 -2.66 14.35 -10.93
CA GLN A 103 -1.78 13.84 -11.96
C GLN A 103 -0.39 13.57 -11.40
N CYS A 104 0.14 12.39 -11.67
CA CYS A 104 1.54 12.08 -11.43
C CYS A 104 2.29 12.02 -12.76
N PHE A 105 3.35 12.78 -12.89
CA PHE A 105 4.25 12.74 -14.04
C PHE A 105 5.52 12.03 -13.62
N VAL A 106 5.72 10.83 -14.14
CA VAL A 106 6.85 9.96 -13.81
C VAL A 106 7.73 9.88 -15.04
N THR A 107 8.95 10.39 -14.97
CA THR A 107 9.97 10.10 -15.98
C THR A 107 10.96 9.11 -15.39
N ALA A 108 11.05 7.92 -15.98
CA ALA A 108 12.04 6.92 -15.62
C ALA A 108 13.17 6.87 -16.65
N ASP A 109 14.42 6.71 -16.20
CA ASP A 109 15.58 6.49 -17.07
C ASP A 109 15.85 4.98 -17.30
N ALA A 110 16.90 4.64 -18.04
CA ALA A 110 17.26 3.25 -18.36
C ALA A 110 17.68 2.41 -17.14
N ASP A 111 18.07 3.06 -16.03
CA ASP A 111 18.44 2.39 -14.78
C ASP A 111 17.26 2.41 -13.77
N ASN A 112 16.05 2.80 -14.21
CA ASN A 112 14.83 2.96 -13.39
C ASN A 112 14.91 4.05 -12.32
N ASN A 113 15.84 5.00 -12.43
CA ASN A 113 15.79 6.22 -11.63
C ASN A 113 14.56 7.03 -12.05
N GLN A 114 13.90 7.69 -11.11
CA GLN A 114 12.66 8.43 -11.39
C GLN A 114 12.76 9.91 -11.00
N ILE A 115 12.25 10.76 -11.89
CA ILE A 115 11.93 12.16 -11.58
C ILE A 115 10.42 12.27 -11.62
N ASN A 116 9.83 12.54 -10.44
CA ASN A 116 8.39 12.56 -10.24
C ASN A 116 7.90 13.98 -9.95
N ALA A 117 6.83 14.38 -10.61
CA ALA A 117 6.09 15.60 -10.28
C ALA A 117 4.63 15.26 -10.04
N PHE A 118 4.08 15.70 -8.90
CA PHE A 118 2.69 15.43 -8.54
C PHE A 118 1.89 16.73 -8.52
N HIS A 119 0.80 16.77 -9.29
CA HIS A 119 -0.18 17.85 -9.26
C HIS A 119 -1.45 17.35 -8.55
N PRO A 120 -1.84 17.95 -7.40
CA PRO A 120 -2.98 17.44 -6.63
C PRO A 120 -4.33 17.67 -7.33
N GLY A 121 -4.48 18.73 -8.14
CA GLY A 121 -5.73 19.00 -8.84
C GLY A 121 -6.96 18.94 -7.94
N ALA A 122 -8.02 18.28 -8.44
CA ALA A 122 -9.31 18.12 -7.79
C ALA A 122 -9.24 17.39 -6.43
N MET A 123 -8.19 16.61 -6.17
CA MET A 123 -7.95 15.93 -4.88
C MET A 123 -7.91 16.92 -3.69
N SER A 124 -7.49 18.16 -3.95
CA SER A 124 -7.45 19.22 -2.93
C SER A 124 -8.83 19.55 -2.34
N PHE A 125 -9.90 19.19 -3.04
CA PHE A 125 -11.30 19.41 -2.65
C PHE A 125 -11.96 18.18 -2.03
N ALA A 126 -11.20 17.16 -1.62
CA ALA A 126 -11.72 15.95 -0.99
C ALA A 126 -12.65 16.21 0.22
N HIS A 127 -12.40 17.28 0.96
CA HIS A 127 -13.23 17.72 2.08
C HIS A 127 -14.65 18.16 1.67
N GLU A 128 -14.90 18.47 0.39
CA GLU A 128 -16.23 18.81 -0.10
C GLU A 128 -17.10 17.59 -0.40
N ASN A 129 -16.54 16.38 -0.40
CA ASN A 129 -17.28 15.14 -0.66
C ASN A 129 -17.69 14.46 0.67
N PRO A 130 -18.96 14.57 1.10
CA PRO A 130 -19.39 14.10 2.42
C PRO A 130 -19.58 12.58 2.43
N ILE A 131 -19.05 11.93 3.47
CA ILE A 131 -19.17 10.47 3.66
C ILE A 131 -20.64 10.02 3.76
N ALA A 132 -21.51 10.86 4.35
CA ALA A 132 -22.93 10.53 4.51
C ALA A 132 -23.65 10.22 3.18
N ASN A 133 -23.23 10.86 2.07
CA ASN A 133 -23.80 10.59 0.74
C ASN A 133 -23.42 9.22 0.20
N ALA A 134 -22.35 8.61 0.74
CA ALA A 134 -21.94 7.27 0.39
C ALA A 134 -22.87 6.22 0.98
N GLY A 135 -23.72 6.53 1.96
CA GLY A 135 -24.62 5.56 2.58
C GLY A 135 -23.91 4.52 3.45
N PRO A 136 -24.63 3.50 3.95
CA PRO A 136 -24.08 2.55 4.92
C PRO A 136 -22.97 1.70 4.31
N ALA A 137 -21.97 1.42 5.12
CA ALA A 137 -20.84 0.55 4.81
C ALA A 137 -20.40 -0.23 6.06
N LYS A 138 -19.74 -1.37 5.84
CA LYS A 138 -19.25 -2.22 6.93
C LYS A 138 -17.91 -1.74 7.48
N VAL A 139 -17.08 -1.17 6.61
CA VAL A 139 -15.76 -0.63 6.93
C VAL A 139 -15.42 0.46 5.92
N ALA A 140 -14.50 1.35 6.30
CA ALA A 140 -13.91 2.33 5.38
C ALA A 140 -12.38 2.25 5.41
N ILE A 141 -11.74 2.86 4.41
CA ILE A 141 -10.32 3.20 4.44
C ILE A 141 -10.16 4.68 4.09
N ILE A 142 -9.28 5.36 4.81
CA ILE A 142 -8.79 6.69 4.49
C ILE A 142 -7.35 6.51 4.04
N SER A 143 -7.14 6.55 2.73
CA SER A 143 -5.84 6.47 2.06
C SER A 143 -5.38 7.88 1.62
N PRO A 144 -4.14 8.06 1.10
CA PRO A 144 -3.64 9.37 0.68
C PRO A 144 -4.61 10.17 -0.20
N ASP A 145 -4.98 11.35 0.28
CA ASP A 145 -5.90 12.31 -0.36
C ASP A 145 -5.49 13.76 -0.02
N GLY A 146 -6.33 14.75 -0.32
CA GLY A 146 -6.19 16.09 0.22
C GLY A 146 -6.19 16.07 1.76
N ASP A 147 -5.27 16.80 2.38
CA ASP A 147 -5.05 16.87 3.84
C ASP A 147 -6.33 17.18 4.62
N GLN A 148 -7.08 18.20 4.20
CA GLN A 148 -8.37 18.57 4.79
C GLN A 148 -9.43 17.48 4.57
N GLY A 149 -9.36 16.78 3.43
CA GLY A 149 -10.25 15.67 3.13
C GLY A 149 -10.05 14.52 4.10
N MET A 150 -8.81 14.10 4.31
CA MET A 150 -8.48 13.02 5.25
C MET A 150 -8.97 13.34 6.67
N LEU A 151 -8.68 14.55 7.17
CA LEU A 151 -9.12 14.99 8.51
C LEU A 151 -10.65 14.98 8.63
N LYS A 152 -11.34 15.54 7.62
CA LYS A 152 -12.80 15.60 7.60
C LYS A 152 -13.41 14.20 7.53
N HIS A 153 -12.90 13.33 6.67
CA HIS A 153 -13.42 11.96 6.52
C HIS A 153 -13.23 11.14 7.77
N ALA A 154 -12.13 11.31 8.51
CA ALA A 154 -11.95 10.66 9.82
C ALA A 154 -12.99 11.12 10.83
N ALA A 155 -13.31 12.43 10.87
CA ALA A 155 -14.36 12.96 11.73
C ALA A 155 -15.75 12.44 11.32
N ASP A 156 -16.09 12.51 10.02
CA ASP A 156 -17.37 12.03 9.49
C ASP A 156 -17.58 10.52 9.78
N LEU A 157 -16.55 9.69 9.55
CA LEU A 157 -16.62 8.24 9.77
C LEU A 157 -16.80 7.90 11.26
N ALA A 158 -16.10 8.62 12.14
CA ALA A 158 -16.25 8.47 13.58
C ALA A 158 -17.66 8.87 14.06
N GLU A 159 -18.20 9.98 13.55
CA GLU A 159 -19.58 10.42 13.86
C GLU A 159 -20.63 9.41 13.38
N LEU A 160 -20.43 8.84 12.19
CA LEU A 160 -21.31 7.81 11.62
C LEU A 160 -21.12 6.42 12.26
N GLY A 161 -20.12 6.24 13.12
CA GLY A 161 -19.78 4.95 13.73
C GLY A 161 -19.35 3.89 12.72
N ILE A 162 -18.77 4.30 11.59
CA ILE A 162 -18.24 3.37 10.58
C ILE A 162 -16.78 3.07 10.92
N PRO A 163 -16.40 1.82 11.23
CA PRO A 163 -15.02 1.49 11.52
C PRO A 163 -14.15 1.71 10.29
N PHE A 164 -12.94 2.23 10.48
CA PHE A 164 -12.08 2.57 9.36
C PHE A 164 -10.60 2.25 9.58
N MET A 165 -9.92 1.98 8.46
CA MET A 165 -8.48 1.87 8.38
C MET A 165 -7.89 3.24 8.02
N PHE A 166 -6.94 3.70 8.82
CA PHE A 166 -6.11 4.85 8.51
C PHE A 166 -4.84 4.39 7.79
N ASP A 167 -4.70 4.81 6.54
CA ASP A 167 -3.54 4.61 5.68
C ASP A 167 -2.98 5.99 5.30
N PRO A 168 -2.03 6.54 6.09
CA PRO A 168 -1.50 7.87 5.85
C PRO A 168 -0.65 7.94 4.57
N GLY A 169 -0.02 6.82 4.19
CA GLY A 169 0.92 6.70 3.08
C GLY A 169 1.78 7.95 2.86
N GLN A 170 1.77 8.43 1.62
CA GLN A 170 2.52 9.61 1.17
C GLN A 170 2.12 10.92 1.85
N GLN A 171 0.95 10.99 2.51
CA GLN A 171 0.47 12.19 3.19
C GLN A 171 0.93 12.29 4.64
N LEU A 172 1.53 11.24 5.21
CA LEU A 172 2.04 11.24 6.59
C LEU A 172 2.85 12.50 6.94
N PRO A 173 3.79 12.98 6.09
CA PRO A 173 4.59 14.16 6.41
C PRO A 173 3.79 15.47 6.49
N ARG A 174 2.56 15.51 5.97
CA ARG A 174 1.69 16.70 5.98
C ARG A 174 1.00 16.93 7.32
N PHE A 175 0.91 15.91 8.16
CA PHE A 175 0.21 16.00 9.44
C PHE A 175 1.20 16.23 10.58
N ASN A 176 0.79 17.03 11.56
CA ASN A 176 1.52 17.17 12.81
C ASN A 176 1.20 16.04 13.79
N GLY A 177 1.94 15.95 14.89
CA GLY A 177 1.76 14.89 15.89
C GLY A 177 0.36 14.82 16.49
N GLU A 178 -0.27 15.96 16.80
CA GLU A 178 -1.63 16.01 17.36
C GLU A 178 -2.67 15.46 16.38
N GLN A 179 -2.57 15.84 15.10
CA GLN A 179 -3.45 15.34 14.04
C GLN A 179 -3.28 13.83 13.83
N LEU A 180 -2.05 13.32 13.83
CA LEU A 180 -1.76 11.89 13.69
C LEU A 180 -2.30 11.10 14.90
N ILE A 181 -2.14 11.62 16.12
CA ILE A 181 -2.73 11.02 17.32
C ILE A 181 -4.26 10.99 17.23
N ASP A 182 -4.86 12.06 16.70
CA ASP A 182 -6.30 12.15 16.50
C ASP A 182 -6.82 11.11 15.48
N PHE A 183 -6.11 10.92 14.35
CA PHE A 183 -6.39 9.82 13.43
C PHE A 183 -6.34 8.46 14.10
N ILE A 184 -5.25 8.18 14.84
CA ILE A 184 -5.06 6.90 15.54
C ILE A 184 -6.18 6.64 16.54
N ASN A 185 -6.63 7.65 17.28
CA ASN A 185 -7.69 7.49 18.28
C ASN A 185 -9.07 7.25 17.66
N LYS A 186 -9.31 7.70 16.43
CA LYS A 186 -10.56 7.51 15.70
C LYS A 186 -10.57 6.23 14.87
N ALA A 187 -9.40 5.80 14.40
CA ALA A 187 -9.25 4.65 13.52
C ALA A 187 -9.47 3.33 14.26
N THR A 188 -10.01 2.35 13.54
CA THR A 188 -10.09 0.95 13.99
C THR A 188 -8.81 0.20 13.65
N TYR A 189 -8.20 0.55 12.52
CA TYR A 189 -6.98 -0.07 12.00
C TYR A 189 -6.01 1.01 11.53
N VAL A 190 -4.71 0.73 11.63
CA VAL A 190 -3.67 1.50 10.92
C VAL A 190 -2.91 0.57 9.99
N SER A 191 -2.68 1.05 8.76
CA SER A 191 -1.82 0.42 7.76
C SER A 191 -0.70 1.38 7.42
N ALA A 192 0.54 0.91 7.53
CA ALA A 192 1.75 1.64 7.18
C ALA A 192 2.81 0.59 6.77
N ASN A 193 3.89 1.05 6.15
CA ASN A 193 5.14 0.29 6.07
C ASN A 193 6.13 0.73 7.17
N ASP A 194 7.22 -0.01 7.34
CA ASP A 194 8.25 0.22 8.37
C ASP A 194 8.71 1.70 8.44
N TYR A 195 8.95 2.33 7.29
CA TYR A 195 9.39 3.72 7.22
C TYR A 195 8.28 4.69 7.66
N GLU A 196 7.05 4.47 7.20
CA GLU A 196 5.89 5.25 7.60
C GLU A 196 5.59 5.07 9.09
N MET A 197 5.74 3.88 9.64
CA MET A 197 5.55 3.60 11.06
C MET A 197 6.61 4.28 11.93
N GLU A 198 7.87 4.21 11.53
CA GLU A 198 8.95 4.95 12.20
C GLU A 198 8.66 6.45 12.23
N MET A 199 8.24 7.03 11.09
CA MET A 199 7.87 8.44 11.04
C MET A 199 6.61 8.76 11.86
N LEU A 200 5.64 7.84 11.91
CA LEU A 200 4.45 7.98 12.75
C LEU A 200 4.85 8.05 14.23
N MET A 201 5.73 7.16 14.69
CA MET A 201 6.27 7.16 16.05
C MET A 201 7.07 8.42 16.35
N GLU A 202 7.97 8.84 15.44
CA GLU A 202 8.79 10.05 15.59
C GLU A 202 7.91 11.30 15.76
N ARG A 203 6.90 11.47 14.89
CA ARG A 203 6.04 12.66 14.88
C ARG A 203 5.06 12.72 16.04
N THR A 204 4.56 11.57 16.47
CA THR A 204 3.58 11.50 17.56
C THR A 204 4.24 11.40 18.93
N GLY A 205 5.50 10.98 18.99
CA GLY A 205 6.18 10.61 20.24
C GLY A 205 5.62 9.33 20.87
N LEU A 206 4.75 8.60 20.19
CA LEU A 206 4.19 7.34 20.67
C LEU A 206 5.11 6.17 20.31
N THR A 207 5.16 5.16 21.18
CA THR A 207 5.80 3.89 20.84
C THR A 207 4.82 2.98 20.08
N LEU A 208 5.34 1.98 19.36
CA LEU A 208 4.50 0.98 18.68
C LEU A 208 3.47 0.31 19.64
N PRO A 209 3.83 -0.08 20.89
CA PRO A 209 2.85 -0.52 21.88
C PRO A 209 1.76 0.50 22.22
N ASP A 210 2.09 1.80 22.29
CA ASP A 210 1.12 2.85 22.57
C ASP A 210 0.12 2.98 21.41
N ILE A 211 0.61 2.99 20.17
CA ILE A 211 -0.22 3.02 18.95
C ILE A 211 -1.13 1.79 18.90
N ALA A 212 -0.55 0.60 19.07
CA ALA A 212 -1.30 -0.66 19.04
C ALA A 212 -2.35 -0.78 20.17
N SER A 213 -2.16 -0.09 21.30
CA SER A 213 -3.13 -0.08 22.39
C SER A 213 -4.38 0.75 22.12
N ARG A 214 -4.33 1.64 21.12
CA ARG A 214 -5.41 2.55 20.71
C ARG A 214 -6.24 2.02 19.54
N LEU A 215 -5.82 0.90 18.95
CA LEU A 215 -6.43 0.30 17.75
C LEU A 215 -6.95 -1.10 18.05
N ASP A 216 -7.97 -1.54 17.31
CA ASP A 216 -8.48 -2.91 17.40
C ASP A 216 -7.55 -3.92 16.70
N ALA A 217 -6.85 -3.48 15.64
CA ALA A 217 -5.71 -4.19 15.07
C ALA A 217 -4.74 -3.24 14.35
N LEU A 218 -3.44 -3.58 14.39
CA LEU A 218 -2.38 -2.90 13.65
C LEU A 218 -1.81 -3.88 12.62
N ILE A 219 -1.81 -3.52 11.33
CA ILE A 219 -1.51 -4.46 10.22
C ILE A 219 -0.01 -4.86 10.16
N GLU A 220 0.88 -4.16 10.85
CA GLU A 220 2.30 -4.54 11.03
C GLU A 220 2.57 -5.45 12.24
N ALA A 221 1.53 -5.93 12.92
CA ALA A 221 1.74 -6.83 14.05
C ALA A 221 2.27 -8.21 13.65
N LEU A 222 2.40 -8.50 12.36
CA LEU A 222 3.06 -9.72 11.87
C LEU A 222 4.48 -9.39 11.40
N SER A 223 5.44 -10.10 11.96
CA SER A 223 6.85 -9.99 11.56
C SER A 223 7.41 -11.37 11.25
N VAL A 224 8.20 -11.49 10.19
CA VAL A 224 9.05 -12.65 9.94
C VAL A 224 10.48 -12.26 10.24
N GLU A 225 11.10 -12.96 11.19
CA GLU A 225 12.51 -12.72 11.50
C GLU A 225 13.40 -13.11 10.31
N GLN A 226 14.59 -12.51 10.24
CA GLN A 226 15.58 -12.94 9.25
C GLN A 226 15.92 -14.41 9.51
N GLY A 227 15.71 -15.25 8.51
CA GLY A 227 15.86 -16.69 8.65
C GLY A 227 17.29 -17.16 8.40
N GLU A 228 17.50 -18.46 8.55
CA GLU A 228 18.74 -19.11 8.13
C GLU A 228 18.46 -20.01 6.94
N LEU A 229 19.21 -19.79 5.86
CA LEU A 229 19.27 -20.71 4.72
C LEU A 229 20.45 -21.65 4.90
N GLN A 230 20.17 -22.94 5.04
CA GLN A 230 21.19 -23.98 5.21
C GLN A 230 21.16 -24.95 4.02
N THR A 231 22.34 -25.27 3.50
CA THR A 231 22.51 -26.32 2.47
C THR A 231 22.53 -27.68 3.16
N LEU A 232 21.54 -28.53 2.87
CA LEU A 232 21.47 -29.88 3.43
C LEU A 232 22.27 -30.88 2.62
N LYS A 233 22.15 -30.79 1.28
CA LYS A 233 22.82 -31.62 0.27
C LYS A 233 23.00 -30.79 -0.99
N GLU A 234 23.75 -31.31 -1.95
CA GLU A 234 23.88 -30.70 -3.27
C GLU A 234 22.50 -30.35 -3.83
N HIS A 235 22.32 -29.08 -4.21
CA HIS A 235 21.05 -28.51 -4.68
C HIS A 235 19.86 -28.53 -3.70
N THR A 236 19.99 -28.97 -2.45
CA THR A 236 18.88 -29.03 -1.48
C THR A 236 19.10 -28.08 -0.30
N PHE A 237 18.12 -27.22 -0.05
CA PHE A 237 18.19 -26.19 0.97
C PHE A 237 17.06 -26.33 1.99
N SER A 238 17.35 -25.95 3.24
CA SER A 238 16.33 -25.67 4.24
C SER A 238 16.38 -24.21 4.64
N TYR A 239 15.21 -23.57 4.68
CA TYR A 239 15.04 -22.25 5.27
C TYR A 239 14.24 -22.37 6.56
N VAL A 240 14.77 -21.79 7.64
CA VAL A 240 14.10 -21.72 8.94
C VAL A 240 13.96 -20.26 9.34
N SER A 241 12.76 -19.85 9.73
CA SER A 241 12.50 -18.53 10.29
C SER A 241 11.37 -18.59 11.31
N LEU A 242 11.16 -17.49 12.03
CA LEU A 242 10.12 -17.31 13.03
C LEU A 242 9.13 -16.25 12.56
N LEU A 243 7.88 -16.66 12.36
CA LEU A 243 6.75 -15.77 12.16
C LEU A 243 6.14 -15.43 13.51
N ARG A 244 5.93 -14.14 13.80
CA ARG A 244 5.34 -13.68 15.07
C ARG A 244 4.08 -12.90 14.82
N ASN A 245 3.03 -13.21 15.58
CA ASN A 245 1.86 -12.37 15.74
C ASN A 245 1.98 -11.57 17.03
N GLN A 246 2.41 -10.32 16.91
CA GLN A 246 2.51 -9.35 17.98
C GLN A 246 1.16 -8.66 18.28
N SER A 247 0.08 -9.01 17.57
CA SER A 247 -1.24 -8.43 17.75
C SER A 247 -1.90 -8.94 19.04
N ARG A 248 -2.89 -8.20 19.51
CA ARG A 248 -3.84 -8.64 20.56
C ARG A 248 -5.02 -9.43 19.98
N SER A 249 -5.15 -9.47 18.65
CA SER A 249 -6.21 -10.16 17.93
C SER A 249 -5.67 -11.30 17.05
N VAL A 250 -6.53 -12.28 16.79
CA VAL A 250 -6.26 -13.37 15.84
C VAL A 250 -6.05 -12.75 14.46
N GLN A 251 -4.94 -13.10 13.81
CA GLN A 251 -4.67 -12.67 12.44
C GLN A 251 -4.95 -13.82 11.46
N ALA A 252 -5.22 -13.53 10.18
CA ALA A 252 -5.20 -14.59 9.18
C ALA A 252 -3.75 -15.11 9.01
N TRP A 253 -3.57 -16.36 8.57
CA TRP A 253 -2.23 -16.86 8.25
C TRP A 253 -1.73 -16.21 6.95
N PRO A 254 -0.56 -15.54 6.94
CA PRO A 254 -0.07 -14.86 5.74
C PRO A 254 0.47 -15.85 4.70
N SER A 255 0.50 -15.46 3.44
CA SER A 255 1.37 -16.12 2.45
C SER A 255 2.78 -15.57 2.60
N ILE A 256 3.77 -16.43 2.33
CA ILE A 256 5.20 -16.06 2.38
C ILE A 256 5.72 -16.02 0.96
N GLU A 257 6.38 -14.93 0.62
CA GLU A 257 7.13 -14.81 -0.61
C GLU A 257 8.61 -15.03 -0.32
N LEU A 258 9.20 -16.03 -0.98
CA LEU A 258 10.64 -16.26 -1.01
C LEU A 258 11.18 -15.86 -2.37
N ILE A 259 12.11 -14.90 -2.37
CA ILE A 259 12.89 -14.50 -3.54
C ILE A 259 14.33 -14.95 -3.31
N LEU A 260 14.91 -15.65 -4.28
CA LEU A 260 16.34 -16.00 -4.30
C LEU A 260 17.06 -15.07 -5.27
N ASN A 261 18.21 -14.54 -4.85
CA ASN A 261 19.00 -13.58 -5.61
C ASN A 261 20.36 -14.16 -6.03
N ASP A 262 20.90 -13.66 -7.14
CA ASP A 262 22.29 -13.88 -7.56
C ASP A 262 23.28 -12.96 -6.83
N ALA A 263 24.57 -13.05 -7.21
CA ALA A 263 25.64 -12.30 -6.57
C ALA A 263 25.58 -10.77 -6.80
N ASN A 264 24.69 -10.31 -7.68
CA ASN A 264 24.44 -8.90 -7.98
C ASN A 264 23.05 -8.46 -7.50
N ASP A 265 22.46 -9.18 -6.54
CA ASP A 265 21.11 -8.94 -5.98
C ASP A 265 19.97 -9.02 -7.00
N LYS A 266 20.19 -9.66 -8.16
CA LYS A 266 19.12 -9.84 -9.15
C LYS A 266 18.26 -11.05 -8.78
N PRO A 267 16.92 -10.93 -8.79
CA PRO A 267 16.04 -12.05 -8.47
C PRO A 267 16.15 -13.16 -9.53
N LEU A 268 16.54 -14.35 -9.07
CA LEU A 268 16.64 -15.59 -9.84
C LEU A 268 15.33 -16.38 -9.82
N LEU A 269 14.68 -16.43 -8.65
CA LEU A 269 13.48 -17.22 -8.43
C LEU A 269 12.58 -16.52 -7.42
N ARG A 270 11.29 -16.47 -7.70
CA ARG A 270 10.25 -15.97 -6.79
C ARG A 270 9.23 -17.07 -6.58
N ARG A 271 8.95 -17.40 -5.32
CA ARG A 271 7.97 -18.43 -4.96
C ARG A 271 7.07 -17.95 -3.84
N VAL A 272 5.77 -18.08 -4.08
CA VAL A 272 4.74 -17.90 -3.05
C VAL A 272 4.50 -19.23 -2.35
N ILE A 273 4.49 -19.19 -1.03
CA ILE A 273 4.29 -20.32 -0.13
C ILE A 273 3.03 -20.04 0.66
N ALA A 274 2.03 -20.91 0.51
CA ALA A 274 0.75 -20.73 1.18
C ALA A 274 0.84 -21.25 2.63
N PRO A 275 -0.08 -20.84 3.54
CA PRO A 275 -0.16 -21.35 4.91
C PRO A 275 -0.07 -22.87 5.03
N ARG A 276 -0.74 -23.60 4.14
CA ARG A 276 -0.72 -25.08 4.10
C ARG A 276 0.68 -25.69 3.88
N ASP A 277 1.62 -24.93 3.31
CA ASP A 277 2.94 -25.41 2.92
C ASP A 277 3.98 -25.23 4.06
N TYR A 278 3.73 -24.32 5.01
CA TYR A 278 4.64 -24.06 6.13
C TYR A 278 4.04 -24.36 7.51
N LEU A 279 2.71 -24.55 7.61
CA LEU A 279 2.05 -24.93 8.86
C LEU A 279 2.02 -26.45 9.05
N PRO A 280 2.20 -26.94 10.29
CA PRO A 280 1.90 -28.32 10.63
C PRO A 280 0.45 -28.67 10.31
N ALA A 281 0.18 -29.89 9.85
CA ALA A 281 -1.17 -30.38 9.54
C ALA A 281 -2.13 -30.38 10.75
N THR A 282 -1.61 -30.21 11.96
CA THR A 282 -2.39 -30.08 13.21
C THR A 282 -2.97 -28.68 13.42
N ILE A 283 -2.52 -27.67 12.66
CA ILE A 283 -3.03 -26.30 12.77
C ILE A 283 -4.20 -26.14 11.80
N ASP A 284 -5.37 -25.82 12.35
CA ASP A 284 -6.53 -25.40 11.56
C ASP A 284 -6.35 -23.95 11.10
N VAL A 285 -6.06 -23.77 9.81
CA VAL A 285 -5.86 -22.46 9.18
C VAL A 285 -7.08 -21.53 9.36
N SER A 286 -8.29 -22.09 9.49
CA SER A 286 -9.51 -21.30 9.67
C SER A 286 -9.62 -20.62 11.04
N GLN A 287 -8.89 -21.12 12.04
CA GLN A 287 -8.82 -20.51 13.38
C GLN A 287 -7.89 -19.29 13.43
N GLY A 288 -7.10 -19.06 12.36
CA GLY A 288 -6.14 -17.97 12.29
C GLY A 288 -4.91 -18.16 13.19
N PHE A 289 -4.00 -17.20 13.08
CA PHE A 289 -2.77 -17.12 13.85
C PHE A 289 -3.03 -16.42 15.18
N ALA A 290 -2.84 -17.14 16.28
CA ALA A 290 -3.22 -16.70 17.61
C ALA A 290 -2.49 -15.40 18.04
N PRO A 291 -3.12 -14.52 18.85
CA PRO A 291 -2.49 -13.32 19.38
C PRO A 291 -1.25 -13.65 20.22
N ARG A 292 -0.25 -12.76 20.20
CA ARG A 292 0.97 -12.86 21.02
C ARG A 292 1.63 -14.24 20.95
N SER A 293 1.64 -14.83 19.75
CA SER A 293 2.17 -16.16 19.52
C SER A 293 3.17 -16.18 18.37
N GLU A 294 3.93 -17.26 18.30
CA GLU A 294 4.99 -17.43 17.31
C GLU A 294 4.80 -18.77 16.60
N GLN A 295 5.18 -18.81 15.33
CA GLN A 295 5.13 -19.99 14.50
C GLN A 295 6.45 -20.12 13.74
N THR A 296 7.17 -21.20 13.98
CA THR A 296 8.36 -21.53 13.19
C THR A 296 7.93 -21.91 11.78
N ILE A 297 8.54 -21.24 10.79
CA ILE A 297 8.46 -21.57 9.37
C ILE A 297 9.63 -22.48 9.05
N LYS A 298 9.36 -23.63 8.44
CA LYS A 298 10.40 -24.54 7.94
C LYS A 298 10.09 -24.96 6.52
N LEU A 299 10.97 -24.58 5.60
CA LEU A 299 10.82 -24.87 4.18
C LEU A 299 11.97 -25.75 3.71
N TYR A 300 11.65 -26.69 2.85
CA TYR A 300 12.63 -27.54 2.17
C TYR A 300 12.41 -27.42 0.66
N PHE A 301 13.47 -27.14 -0.08
CA PHE A 301 13.38 -27.04 -1.54
C PHE A 301 14.69 -27.41 -2.21
N ALA A 302 14.59 -27.81 -3.47
CA ALA A 302 15.74 -28.10 -4.31
C ALA A 302 15.86 -27.07 -5.46
N LEU A 303 17.09 -26.74 -5.85
CA LEU A 303 17.42 -25.84 -6.94
C LEU A 303 18.26 -26.58 -7.99
N ASP A 304 17.61 -27.07 -9.04
CA ASP A 304 18.30 -27.64 -10.18
C ASP A 304 18.90 -26.48 -11.00
N GLN A 305 20.23 -26.31 -10.92
CA GLN A 305 21.08 -25.38 -11.71
C GLN A 305 21.29 -23.94 -11.20
N LEU A 306 20.67 -23.49 -10.11
CA LEU A 306 20.82 -22.12 -9.61
C LEU A 306 21.72 -22.02 -8.38
N THR A 307 22.81 -21.27 -8.48
CA THR A 307 23.62 -20.82 -7.33
C THR A 307 23.07 -19.50 -6.81
N ALA A 308 22.14 -19.59 -5.86
CA ALA A 308 21.69 -18.39 -5.13
C ALA A 308 22.77 -17.97 -4.12
N SER A 309 23.04 -16.66 -4.02
CA SER A 309 23.95 -16.07 -3.02
C SER A 309 23.24 -15.19 -2.01
N GLY A 310 21.97 -14.85 -2.27
CA GLY A 310 21.13 -14.09 -1.35
C GLY A 310 19.68 -14.55 -1.41
N TYR A 311 18.88 -14.08 -0.45
CA TYR A 311 17.44 -14.29 -0.45
C TYR A 311 16.72 -13.12 0.21
N HIS A 312 15.46 -12.90 -0.17
CA HIS A 312 14.55 -11.95 0.46
C HIS A 312 13.23 -12.65 0.80
N ILE A 313 12.65 -12.28 1.94
CA ILE A 313 11.40 -12.84 2.44
C ILE A 313 10.44 -11.69 2.73
N ALA A 314 9.22 -11.82 2.20
CA ALA A 314 8.12 -10.92 2.53
C ALA A 314 6.90 -11.74 2.94
N ILE A 315 6.03 -11.15 3.76
CA ILE A 315 4.71 -11.69 4.07
C ILE A 315 3.64 -10.83 3.43
N PHE A 316 2.58 -11.45 2.95
CA PHE A 316 1.46 -10.76 2.36
C PHE A 316 0.18 -11.58 2.46
N TYR A 317 -0.96 -10.94 2.23
CA TYR A 317 -2.26 -11.60 2.11
C TYR A 317 -2.71 -11.51 0.65
N PRO A 318 -2.89 -12.65 -0.06
CA PRO A 318 -3.41 -12.67 -1.42
C PRO A 318 -4.88 -12.25 -1.51
#